data_AF-A0A0L7K3Z6-F1
#
_entry.id   AF-A0A0L7K3Z6-F1
#
_cell.length_a   1.000
_cell.length_b   1.000
_cell.length_c   1.000
_cell.angle_alpha   90.00
_cell.angle_beta   90.00
_cell.angle_gamma   90.00
#
_symmetry.space_group_name_H-M   'P 1'
#
loop_
_entity.id
_entity.type
_entity.pdbx_description
1 polymer ?
#
loop_
_entity_poly.entity_id
_entity_poly.type
_entity_poly.pdbx_seq_one_letter_code
_entity_poly.pdbx_strand_id
1 'polypeptide(L)'
;MEKASQIGEMRSRLAAETAERAQLITALLPAAQDAASYDLKEMLNRYKEVVMLNEELLTGCHIRRATQKDAVSSLKSLHTILQQAARLRVGRYSKAVVAASRKAVGENNIEALIKILQVGGDS
;
A
#
# COMPACT_ATOMS: atom_id res chain seq x y z
N MET A 1 12.20 1.04 9.61
CA MET A 1 11.36 2.00 8.85
C MET A 1 11.71 2.02 7.37
N GLU A 2 12.95 1.75 6.98
CA GLU A 2 13.34 1.62 5.56
C GLU A 2 12.42 0.66 4.78
N LYS A 3 12.18 -0.54 5.32
CA LYS A 3 11.21 -1.50 4.75
C LYS A 3 9.77 -0.96 4.69
N ALA A 4 9.36 -0.12 5.64
CA ALA A 4 8.01 0.48 5.63
C ALA A 4 7.89 1.60 4.59
N SER A 5 8.94 2.41 4.41
CA SER A 5 9.05 3.40 3.33
C SER A 5 9.02 2.72 1.96
N GLN A 6 9.84 1.68 1.77
CA GLN A 6 9.87 0.89 0.55
C GLN A 6 8.51 0.26 0.23
N ILE A 7 7.81 -0.29 1.23
CA ILE A 7 6.44 -0.80 1.05
C ILE A 7 5.47 0.34 0.69
N GLY A 8 5.62 1.53 1.29
CA GLY A 8 4.83 2.71 0.97
C GLY A 8 5.01 3.17 -0.48
N GLU A 9 6.25 3.32 -0.91
CA GLU A 9 6.64 3.66 -2.28
C GLU A 9 6.16 2.62 -3.28
N MET A 10 6.39 1.33 -3.01
CA MET A 10 5.92 0.23 -3.84
C MET A 10 4.40 0.24 -3.98
N ARG A 11 3.66 0.49 -2.88
CA ARG A 11 2.20 0.61 -2.92
C ARG A 11 1.74 1.78 -3.79
N SER A 12 2.37 2.95 -3.65
CA SER A 12 2.04 4.14 -4.44
C SER A 12 2.29 3.88 -5.93
N ARG A 13 3.45 3.29 -6.25
CA ARG A 13 3.81 2.92 -7.62
C ARG A 13 2.84 1.90 -8.22
N LEU A 14 2.55 0.80 -7.52
CA LEU A 14 1.61 -0.21 -8.00
C LEU A 14 0.18 0.37 -8.15
N ALA A 15 -0.23 1.31 -7.31
CA ALA A 15 -1.51 2.00 -7.45
C ALA A 15 -1.56 2.87 -8.72
N ALA A 16 -0.50 3.61 -9.01
CA ALA A 16 -0.40 4.41 -10.23
C ALA A 16 -0.40 3.52 -11.49
N GLU A 17 0.45 2.50 -11.52
CA GLU A 17 0.57 1.56 -12.65
C GLU A 17 -0.74 0.78 -12.93
N THR A 18 -1.52 0.47 -11.89
CA THR A 18 -2.82 -0.19 -12.07
C THR A 18 -3.91 0.78 -12.53
N ALA A 19 -3.86 2.04 -12.11
CA ALA A 19 -4.78 3.08 -12.57
C ALA A 19 -4.54 3.43 -14.05
N GLU A 20 -3.27 3.57 -14.45
CA GLU A 20 -2.87 3.81 -15.84
C GLU A 20 -3.35 2.69 -16.77
N ARG A 21 -3.11 1.43 -16.41
CA ARG A 21 -3.60 0.27 -17.19
C ARG A 21 -5.13 0.24 -17.32
N ALA A 22 -5.86 0.55 -16.24
CA ALA A 22 -7.32 0.61 -16.29
C ALA A 22 -7.82 1.75 -17.20
N GLN A 23 -7.12 2.89 -17.22
CA GLN A 23 -7.42 4.00 -18.15
C GLN A 23 -7.17 3.59 -19.60
N LEU A 24 -6.04 2.92 -19.89
CA LEU A 24 -5.74 2.42 -21.23
C LEU A 24 -6.82 1.43 -21.73
N ILE A 25 -7.24 0.48 -20.90
CA ILE A 25 -8.32 -0.46 -21.24
C ILE A 25 -9.63 0.29 -21.53
N THR A 26 -9.96 1.30 -20.72
CA THR A 26 -11.19 2.08 -20.88
C THR A 26 -11.19 2.90 -22.17
N ALA A 27 -10.02 3.31 -22.66
CA ALA A 27 -9.88 4.02 -23.93
C ALA A 27 -9.83 3.06 -25.14
N LEU A 28 -9.14 1.92 -25.02
CA LEU A 28 -8.95 0.98 -26.12
C LEU A 28 -10.19 0.14 -26.42
N LEU A 29 -10.99 -0.20 -25.41
CA LEU A 29 -12.16 -1.05 -25.61
C LEU A 29 -13.22 -0.43 -26.55
N PRO A 30 -13.63 0.86 -26.38
CA PRO A 30 -14.49 1.53 -27.36
C PRO A 30 -13.87 1.60 -28.74
N ALA A 31 -12.57 1.94 -28.84
CA ALA A 31 -11.87 2.03 -30.12
C ALA A 31 -11.75 0.68 -30.85
N ALA A 32 -11.67 -0.44 -30.12
CA ALA A 32 -11.74 -1.78 -30.67
C ALA A 32 -13.15 -2.09 -31.19
N GLN A 33 -14.18 -1.68 -30.44
CA GLN A 33 -15.56 -1.91 -30.82
C GLN A 33 -15.98 -1.07 -32.05
N ASP A 34 -15.51 0.16 -32.16
CA ASP A 34 -15.73 1.00 -33.35
C ASP A 34 -15.08 0.38 -34.59
N ALA A 35 -13.89 -0.23 -34.45
CA ALA A 35 -13.19 -0.92 -35.53
C ALA A 35 -13.96 -2.10 -36.11
N ALA A 36 -14.79 -2.76 -35.30
CA ALA A 36 -15.61 -3.89 -35.74
C ALA A 36 -16.53 -3.54 -36.92
N SER A 37 -16.89 -2.27 -37.06
CA SER A 37 -17.80 -1.79 -38.10
C SER A 37 -17.15 -1.69 -39.49
N TYR A 38 -15.82 -1.64 -39.57
CA TYR A 38 -15.12 -1.37 -40.84
C TYR A 38 -13.89 -2.26 -41.09
N ASP A 39 -13.21 -2.77 -40.06
CA ASP A 39 -12.04 -3.65 -40.21
C ASP A 39 -11.95 -4.67 -39.04
N LEU A 40 -12.36 -5.91 -39.34
CA LEU A 40 -12.31 -7.02 -38.38
C LEU A 40 -10.88 -7.41 -37.98
N LYS A 41 -9.88 -7.21 -38.85
CA LYS A 41 -8.49 -7.55 -38.56
C LYS A 41 -7.92 -6.56 -37.56
N GLU A 42 -8.21 -5.28 -37.75
CA GLU A 42 -7.83 -4.22 -36.81
C GLU A 42 -8.56 -4.37 -35.47
N MET A 43 -9.86 -4.68 -35.49
CA MET A 43 -10.63 -5.02 -34.29
C MET A 43 -9.97 -6.15 -33.49
N LEU A 44 -9.60 -7.26 -34.15
CA LEU A 44 -8.97 -8.40 -33.51
C LEU A 44 -7.63 -8.03 -32.86
N ASN A 45 -6.83 -7.20 -33.52
CA ASN A 45 -5.55 -6.73 -32.97
C ASN A 45 -5.75 -5.89 -31.71
N ARG A 46 -6.68 -4.94 -31.72
CA ARG A 46 -7.00 -4.11 -30.54
C ARG A 46 -7.58 -4.93 -29.39
N TYR A 47 -8.43 -5.91 -29.68
CA TYR A 47 -8.92 -6.82 -28.64
C TYR A 47 -7.82 -7.67 -28.02
N LYS A 48 -6.83 -8.13 -28.81
CA LYS A 48 -5.67 -8.83 -28.25
C LYS A 48 -4.90 -7.94 -27.27
N GLU A 49 -4.68 -6.67 -27.63
CA GLU A 49 -4.04 -5.70 -26.76
C GLU A 49 -4.82 -5.46 -25.46
N VAL A 50 -6.15 -5.30 -25.55
CA VAL A 50 -7.03 -5.17 -24.38
C VAL A 50 -6.95 -6.41 -23.48
N VAL A 51 -6.94 -7.62 -24.06
CA VAL A 51 -6.83 -8.87 -23.29
C VAL A 51 -5.48 -8.93 -22.56
N MET A 52 -4.37 -8.62 -23.25
CA MET A 52 -3.04 -8.59 -22.64
C MET A 52 -2.98 -7.57 -21.48
N LEU A 53 -3.47 -6.35 -21.70
CA LEU A 53 -3.52 -5.31 -20.66
C LEU A 53 -4.39 -5.74 -19.47
N ASN A 54 -5.47 -6.47 -19.71
CA ASN A 54 -6.34 -6.97 -18.65
C ASN A 54 -5.65 -8.06 -17.81
N GLU A 55 -4.92 -8.98 -18.43
CA GLU A 55 -4.11 -9.98 -17.72
C GLU A 55 -3.02 -9.32 -16.85
N GLU A 56 -2.34 -8.30 -17.39
CA GLU A 56 -1.39 -7.50 -16.63
C GLU A 56 -2.05 -6.76 -15.47
N LEU A 57 -3.21 -6.14 -15.69
CA LEU A 57 -3.97 -5.43 -14.67
C LEU A 57 -4.37 -6.37 -13.53
N LEU A 58 -4.87 -7.56 -13.85
CA LEU A 58 -5.23 -8.59 -12.87
C LEU A 58 -4.01 -8.99 -12.04
N THR A 59 -2.89 -9.27 -12.70
CA THR A 59 -1.62 -9.59 -12.04
C THR A 59 -1.17 -8.46 -11.10
N GLY A 60 -1.21 -7.21 -11.58
CA GLY A 60 -0.91 -6.03 -10.77
C GLY A 60 -1.84 -5.87 -9.57
N CYS A 61 -3.14 -6.15 -9.73
CA CYS A 61 -4.10 -6.13 -8.64
C CYS A 61 -3.81 -7.21 -7.58
N HIS A 62 -3.38 -8.40 -7.99
CA HIS A 62 -2.96 -9.46 -7.08
C HIS A 62 -1.74 -9.06 -6.25
N ILE A 63 -0.70 -8.51 -6.90
CA ILE A 63 0.51 -8.04 -6.23
C ILE A 63 0.17 -6.90 -5.27
N ARG A 64 -0.58 -5.88 -5.72
CA ARG A 64 -1.01 -4.74 -4.89
C ARG A 64 -1.78 -5.21 -3.66
N ARG A 65 -2.66 -6.20 -3.80
CA ARG A 65 -3.42 -6.79 -2.68
C ARG A 65 -2.50 -7.51 -1.68
N ALA A 66 -1.53 -8.27 -2.17
CA ALA A 66 -0.55 -8.93 -1.32
C ALA A 66 0.29 -7.90 -0.53
N THR A 67 0.84 -6.88 -1.21
CA THR A 67 1.60 -5.81 -0.57
C THR A 67 0.76 -5.03 0.45
N GLN A 68 -0.52 -4.76 0.16
CA GLN A 68 -1.43 -4.11 1.10
C GLN A 68 -1.67 -4.99 2.34
N LYS A 69 -1.82 -6.30 2.17
CA LYS A 69 -2.01 -7.24 3.28
C LYS A 69 -0.79 -7.27 4.19
N ASP A 70 0.41 -7.28 3.63
CA ASP A 70 1.67 -7.28 4.39
C ASP A 70 1.88 -5.97 5.16
N ALA A 71 1.54 -4.83 4.54
CA ALA A 71 1.59 -3.53 5.19
C ALA A 71 0.63 -3.46 6.40
N VAL A 72 -0.62 -3.92 6.22
CA VAL A 72 -1.62 -3.97 7.29
C VAL A 72 -1.19 -4.92 8.41
N SER A 73 -0.63 -6.09 8.06
CA SER A 73 -0.08 -7.03 9.04
C SER A 73 1.03 -6.39 9.88
N SER A 74 1.98 -5.71 9.22
CA SER A 74 3.08 -5.01 9.89
C SER A 74 2.59 -3.92 10.85
N LEU A 75 1.59 -3.13 10.42
CA LEU A 75 0.97 -2.10 11.26
C LEU A 75 0.24 -2.68 12.46
N LYS A 76 -0.45 -3.82 12.29
CA LYS A 76 -1.09 -4.53 13.41
C LYS A 76 -0.07 -5.02 14.43
N SER A 77 1.05 -5.60 13.97
CA SER A 77 2.14 -6.02 14.86
C SER A 77 2.72 -4.86 15.65
N LEU A 78 2.98 -3.72 15.00
CA LEU A 78 3.45 -2.50 15.67
C LEU A 78 2.43 -2.01 16.71
N HIS A 79 1.14 -1.97 16.35
CA HIS A 79 0.09 -1.57 17.28
C HIS A 79 0.02 -2.48 18.53
N THR A 80 0.13 -3.79 18.33
CA THR A 80 0.16 -4.77 19.44
C THR A 80 1.35 -4.53 20.36
N ILE A 81 2.55 -4.29 19.81
CA ILE A 81 3.77 -3.99 20.59
C ILE A 81 3.56 -2.70 21.40
N LEU A 82 3.02 -1.64 20.79
CA LEU A 82 2.71 -0.39 21.50
C LEU A 82 1.69 -0.60 22.61
N GLN A 83 0.65 -1.39 22.36
CA GLN A 83 -0.38 -1.67 23.35
C GLN A 83 0.20 -2.49 24.52
N GLN A 84 1.06 -3.47 24.26
CA GLN A 84 1.76 -4.22 25.30
C GLN A 84 2.65 -3.30 26.14
N ALA A 85 3.44 -2.44 25.50
CA ALA A 85 4.27 -1.47 26.21
C ALA A 85 3.45 -0.47 27.05
N ALA A 86 2.28 -0.06 26.56
CA ALA A 86 1.36 0.78 27.31
C ALA A 86 0.74 0.06 28.51
N ARG A 87 0.45 -1.25 28.40
CA ARG A 87 -0.10 -2.09 29.48
C ARG A 87 0.89 -2.36 30.61
N LEU A 88 2.20 -2.30 30.33
CA LEU A 88 3.24 -2.36 31.36
C LEU A 88 3.27 -1.11 32.25
N ARG A 89 2.46 -0.09 31.96
CA ARG A 89 2.45 1.22 32.63
C ARG A 89 1.03 1.58 33.06
N VAL A 90 0.90 2.37 34.12
CA VAL A 90 -0.40 2.72 34.71
C VAL A 90 -0.71 4.21 34.52
N GLY A 91 -1.97 4.52 34.23
CA GLY A 91 -2.50 5.88 34.19
C GLY A 91 -1.79 6.79 33.19
N ARG A 92 -1.24 7.92 33.67
CA ARG A 92 -0.62 8.96 32.83
C ARG A 92 0.56 8.46 31.99
N TYR A 93 1.36 7.54 32.53
CA TYR A 93 2.56 7.01 31.86
C TYR A 93 2.22 6.09 30.69
N SER A 94 1.09 5.38 30.76
CA SER A 94 0.56 4.58 29.65
C SER A 94 0.18 5.47 28.48
N LYS A 95 -0.54 6.57 28.74
CA LYS A 95 -0.94 7.57 27.74
C LYS A 95 0.28 8.28 27.14
N ALA A 96 1.26 8.65 27.96
CA ALA A 96 2.48 9.31 27.53
C ALA A 96 3.29 8.46 26.54
N VAL A 97 3.46 7.16 26.80
CA VAL A 97 4.15 6.24 25.88
C VAL A 97 3.43 6.14 24.55
N VAL A 98 2.09 6.00 24.54
CA VAL A 98 1.34 5.95 23.27
C VAL A 98 1.50 7.23 22.46
N ALA A 99 1.43 8.40 23.11
CA ALA A 99 1.62 9.69 22.44
C ALA A 99 3.05 9.85 21.89
N ALA A 100 4.06 9.57 22.72
CA ALA A 100 5.46 9.66 22.35
C ALA A 100 5.82 8.67 21.23
N SER A 101 5.32 7.44 21.29
CA SER A 101 5.52 6.45 20.23
C SER A 101 4.86 6.87 18.91
N ARG A 102 3.66 7.45 18.94
CA ARG A 102 3.02 7.99 17.73
C ARG A 102 3.83 9.14 17.14
N LYS A 103 4.37 10.03 17.98
CA LYS A 103 5.25 11.12 17.56
C LYS A 103 6.54 10.58 16.91
N ALA A 104 7.22 9.64 17.57
CA ALA A 104 8.43 9.01 17.03
C ALA A 104 8.18 8.26 15.70
N VAL A 105 7.01 7.63 15.54
CA VAL A 105 6.59 7.03 14.27
C VAL A 105 6.37 8.09 13.18
N GLY A 106 5.73 9.22 13.52
CA GLY A 106 5.52 10.34 12.58
C GLY A 106 6.81 11.03 12.15
N GLU A 107 7.78 11.13 13.06
CA GLU A 107 9.12 11.70 12.81
C GLU A 107 10.10 10.69 12.19
N ASN A 108 9.65 9.46 11.91
CA ASN A 108 10.46 8.37 11.38
C ASN A 108 11.69 8.02 12.27
N ASN A 109 11.61 8.29 13.58
CA ASN A 109 12.71 8.11 14.53
C ASN A 109 12.60 6.77 15.28
N ILE A 110 13.24 5.74 14.73
CA ILE A 110 13.22 4.37 15.27
C ILE A 110 13.93 4.29 16.61
N GLU A 111 15.07 4.96 16.76
CA GLU A 111 15.86 4.92 17.98
C GLU A 111 15.06 5.51 19.14
N ALA A 112 14.40 6.65 18.91
CA ALA A 112 13.48 7.22 19.87
C ALA A 112 12.31 6.27 20.18
N LEU A 113 11.72 5.62 19.17
CA LEU A 113 10.65 4.65 19.39
C LEU A 113 11.09 3.48 20.27
N ILE A 114 12.26 2.89 20.00
CA ILE A 114 12.82 1.78 20.80
C ILE A 114 13.09 2.26 22.23
N LYS A 115 13.70 3.44 22.38
CA LYS A 115 13.96 4.04 23.70
C LYS A 115 12.66 4.27 24.49
N ILE A 116 11.63 4.81 23.84
CA ILE A 116 10.30 5.04 24.45
C ILE A 116 9.66 3.72 24.89
N LEU A 117 9.80 2.67 24.07
CA LEU A 117 9.28 1.34 24.41
C LEU A 117 10.00 0.74 25.62
N GLN A 118 11.32 0.82 25.67
CA GLN A 118 12.17 0.27 26.72
C GLN A 118 12.05 1.04 28.04
N VAL A 119 12.19 2.36 28.01
CA VAL A 119 12.35 3.18 29.22
C VAL A 119 11.09 3.99 29.55
N GLY A 120 10.30 4.33 28.54
CA GLY A 120 9.09 5.16 28.66
C GLY A 120 9.21 6.46 27.88
N GLY A 121 8.11 7.22 27.81
CA GLY A 121 8.17 8.59 27.30
C GLY A 121 8.78 9.49 28.36
N ASP A 122 10.02 9.94 28.13
CA ASP A 122 10.58 11.06 28.89
C ASP A 122 9.64 12.26 28.68
N SER A 123 9.21 12.83 29.80
CA SER A 123 8.22 13.92 29.95
C SER A 123 8.30 15.01 28.89
#